data_AF-A0A4U0XD21-F1
#
_entry.id   AF-A0A4U0XD21-F1
#
_cell.length_a   1.000
_cell.length_b   1.000
_cell.length_c   1.000
_cell.angle_alpha   90.00
_cell.angle_beta   90.00
_cell.angle_gamma   90.00
#
_symmetry.space_group_name_H-M   'P 1'
#
loop_
_entity.id
_entity.type
_entity.pdbx_description
1 polymer ?
#
loop_
_entity_poly.entity_id
_entity_poly.type
_entity_poly.pdbx_seq_one_letter_code
_entity_poly.pdbx_strand_id
1 'polypeptide(L)'
;MTKPHWLHELNENGYVVVPNVIPQASCDAFVESSLQWLESFPYGFKRDDRSTWTEENLPSGHKGGLYNRYSVNHEAFVWRIRTEPGIIKVFEQIWGTDDLIASFDGMNVSLPVNAKTGRTDIEETTPWP
;
A
#
# COMPACT_ATOMS: atom_id res chain seq x y z
N MET A 1 25.54 -8.60 19.95
CA MET A 1 24.57 -7.49 20.14
C MET A 1 23.25 -8.11 20.58
N THR A 2 22.63 -7.59 21.62
CA THR A 2 21.29 -8.02 22.07
C THR A 2 20.26 -7.68 21.00
N LYS A 3 19.35 -8.62 20.71
CA LYS A 3 18.26 -8.40 19.76
C LYS A 3 17.34 -7.28 20.28
N PRO A 4 16.81 -6.38 19.43
CA PRO A 4 15.82 -5.41 19.83
C PRO A 4 14.54 -6.07 20.35
N HIS A 5 13.84 -5.40 21.28
CA HIS A 5 12.63 -5.92 21.93
C HIS A 5 11.54 -6.36 20.94
N TRP A 6 11.34 -5.61 19.86
CA TRP A 6 10.31 -5.90 18.85
C TRP A 6 10.51 -7.27 18.16
N LEU A 7 11.74 -7.79 18.08
CA LEU A 7 11.98 -9.15 17.56
C LEU A 7 11.46 -10.23 18.52
N HIS A 8 11.44 -9.96 19.83
CA HIS A 8 10.83 -10.85 20.80
C HIS A 8 9.31 -10.83 20.66
N GLU A 9 8.71 -9.64 20.51
CA GLU A 9 7.26 -9.49 20.27
C GLU A 9 6.84 -10.21 18.98
N LEU A 10 7.62 -10.10 17.90
CA LEU A 10 7.37 -10.82 16.65
C LEU A 10 7.39 -12.34 16.87
N ASN A 11 8.36 -12.86 17.63
CA ASN A 11 8.48 -14.29 17.90
C ASN A 11 7.34 -14.82 18.78
N GLU A 12 6.89 -14.03 19.76
CA GLU A 12 5.81 -14.43 20.69
C GLU A 12 4.42 -14.31 20.07
N ASN A 13 4.16 -13.22 19.33
CA ASN A 13 2.82 -12.88 18.84
C ASN A 13 2.58 -13.31 17.38
N GLY A 14 3.62 -13.57 16.61
CA GLY A 14 3.54 -13.79 15.17
C GLY A 14 3.32 -12.51 14.35
N TYR A 15 3.29 -11.33 14.98
CA TYR A 15 3.23 -10.01 14.33
C TYR A 15 3.88 -8.93 15.21
N VAL A 16 4.26 -7.81 14.60
CA VAL A 16 4.79 -6.64 15.32
C VAL A 16 4.58 -5.35 14.51
N VAL A 17 4.48 -4.21 15.18
CA VAL A 17 4.48 -2.88 14.56
C VAL A 17 5.78 -2.18 14.89
N VAL A 18 6.58 -1.86 13.88
CA VAL A 18 7.81 -1.07 14.03
C VAL A 18 7.52 0.36 13.57
N PRO A 19 7.40 1.34 14.48
CA PRO A 19 7.06 2.70 14.11
C PRO A 19 8.25 3.43 13.46
N ASN A 20 7.97 4.45 12.66
CA ASN A 20 8.98 5.35 12.07
C ASN A 20 10.03 4.66 11.18
N VAL A 21 9.68 3.53 10.55
CA VAL A 21 10.55 2.81 9.61
C VAL A 21 10.76 3.59 8.31
N ILE A 22 9.71 4.24 7.83
CA ILE A 22 9.70 4.99 6.57
C ILE A 22 9.59 6.48 6.91
N PRO A 23 10.45 7.35 6.35
CA PRO A 23 10.31 8.80 6.53
C PRO A 23 8.96 9.30 6.00
N GLN A 24 8.35 10.27 6.70
CA GLN A 24 7.05 10.83 6.31
C GLN A 24 7.02 11.30 4.85
N ALA A 25 8.09 11.95 4.38
CA ALA A 25 8.18 12.42 2.99
C ALA A 25 8.16 11.27 1.97
N SER A 26 8.74 10.10 2.28
CA SER A 26 8.66 8.91 1.43
C SER A 26 7.23 8.36 1.39
N CYS A 27 6.53 8.37 2.53
CA CYS A 27 5.11 7.99 2.60
C CYS A 27 4.24 8.92 1.75
N ASP A 28 4.39 10.23 1.91
CA ASP A 28 3.61 11.24 1.17
C ASP A 28 3.85 11.11 -0.34
N ALA A 29 5.10 10.92 -0.75
CA ALA A 29 5.46 10.71 -2.15
C ALA A 29 4.89 9.40 -2.72
N PHE A 30 4.80 8.34 -1.92
CA PHE A 30 4.19 7.08 -2.33
C PHE A 30 2.68 7.27 -2.54
N VAL A 31 1.98 7.89 -1.59
CA VAL A 31 0.55 8.21 -1.69
C VAL A 31 0.26 9.05 -2.94
N GLU A 32 1.04 10.11 -3.16
CA GLU A 32 0.89 10.97 -4.33
C GLU A 32 1.09 10.19 -5.63
N SER A 33 2.16 9.39 -5.73
CA SER A 33 2.43 8.58 -6.93
C SER A 33 1.34 7.55 -7.19
N SER A 34 0.76 6.98 -6.13
CA SER A 34 -0.31 5.99 -6.22
C SER A 34 -1.60 6.59 -6.78
N LEU A 35 -1.93 7.83 -6.38
CA LEU A 35 -3.08 8.57 -6.90
C LEU A 35 -2.83 9.06 -8.33
N GLN A 36 -1.62 9.55 -8.65
CA GLN A 36 -1.24 9.91 -10.02
C GLN A 36 -1.33 8.72 -10.97
N TRP A 37 -0.93 7.53 -10.49
CA TRP A 37 -1.07 6.30 -11.25
C TRP A 37 -2.54 6.01 -11.58
N LEU A 38 -3.47 6.16 -10.63
CA LEU A 38 -4.91 6.03 -10.91
C LEU A 38 -5.43 7.07 -11.92
N GLU A 39 -5.00 8.33 -11.79
CA GLU A 39 -5.39 9.43 -12.69
C GLU A 39 -4.79 9.31 -14.09
N SER A 40 -3.73 8.52 -14.26
CA SER A 40 -3.08 8.32 -15.56
C SER A 40 -3.92 7.50 -16.55
N PHE A 41 -4.92 6.75 -16.05
CA PHE A 41 -5.77 5.93 -16.90
C PHE A 41 -6.83 6.77 -17.64
N PRO A 42 -7.18 6.41 -18.88
CA PRO A 42 -8.10 7.19 -19.72
C PRO A 42 -9.59 6.99 -19.34
N TYR A 43 -9.88 6.75 -18.05
CA TYR A 43 -11.22 6.49 -17.54
C TYR A 43 -11.82 7.71 -16.81
N GLY A 44 -11.02 8.75 -16.58
CA GLY A 44 -11.50 10.04 -16.07
C GLY A 44 -11.62 10.13 -14.56
N PHE A 45 -11.01 9.21 -13.80
CA PHE A 45 -10.83 9.38 -12.35
C PHE A 45 -10.10 10.69 -12.03
N LYS A 46 -10.63 11.42 -11.06
CA LYS A 46 -10.05 12.62 -10.48
C LYS A 46 -10.14 12.53 -8.96
N ARG A 47 -9.00 12.62 -8.28
CA ARG A 47 -8.97 12.44 -6.81
C ARG A 47 -9.75 13.51 -6.05
N ASP A 48 -9.97 14.67 -6.64
CA ASP A 48 -10.66 15.81 -6.05
C ASP A 48 -12.13 15.91 -6.46
N ASP A 49 -12.60 15.07 -7.39
CA ASP A 49 -13.98 15.01 -7.84
C ASP A 49 -14.61 13.65 -7.53
N ARG A 50 -15.35 13.61 -6.42
CA ARG A 50 -16.04 12.40 -5.96
C ARG A 50 -17.04 11.83 -6.97
N SER A 51 -17.57 12.64 -7.88
CA SER A 51 -18.47 12.12 -8.92
C SER A 51 -17.78 11.13 -9.86
N THR A 52 -16.44 11.17 -9.92
CA THR A 52 -15.60 10.24 -10.69
C THR A 52 -15.12 9.03 -9.88
N TRP A 53 -15.53 8.89 -8.62
CA TRP A 53 -15.11 7.76 -7.77
C TRP A 53 -16.03 6.57 -8.00
N THR A 54 -16.09 6.10 -9.24
CA THR A 54 -16.93 5.00 -9.68
C THR A 54 -16.11 3.92 -10.35
N GLU A 55 -16.68 2.72 -10.51
CA GLU A 55 -16.02 1.61 -11.18
C GLU A 55 -15.68 1.94 -12.64
N GLU A 56 -16.55 2.68 -13.33
CA GLU A 56 -16.35 3.07 -14.73
C GLU A 56 -15.18 4.05 -14.91
N ASN A 57 -14.87 4.82 -13.88
CA ASN A 57 -13.80 5.81 -13.92
C ASN A 57 -12.43 5.29 -13.45
N LEU A 58 -12.37 4.08 -12.88
CA LEU A 58 -11.17 3.49 -12.31
C LEU A 58 -10.63 2.35 -13.19
N PRO A 59 -9.31 2.09 -13.16
CA PRO A 59 -8.78 0.89 -13.79
C PRO A 59 -9.32 -0.38 -13.11
N SER A 60 -9.41 -1.48 -13.86
CA SER A 60 -9.84 -2.77 -13.30
C SER A 60 -8.96 -3.17 -12.10
N GLY A 61 -9.61 -3.33 -10.94
CA GLY A 61 -9.01 -3.82 -9.71
C GLY A 61 -9.91 -4.87 -9.06
N HIS A 62 -9.46 -5.43 -7.94
CA HIS A 62 -10.26 -6.32 -7.10
C HIS A 62 -10.99 -5.50 -6.03
N LYS A 63 -11.96 -6.14 -5.36
CA LYS A 63 -12.69 -5.56 -4.23
C LYS A 63 -11.71 -4.98 -3.20
N GLY A 64 -12.04 -3.80 -2.67
CA GLY A 64 -11.25 -3.14 -1.64
C GLY A 64 -9.98 -2.49 -2.16
N GLY A 65 -9.97 -1.99 -3.40
CA GLY A 65 -8.87 -1.17 -3.93
C GLY A 65 -7.58 -1.93 -4.23
N LEU A 66 -7.62 -3.26 -4.36
CA LEU A 66 -6.45 -4.06 -4.69
C LEU A 66 -6.19 -4.07 -6.19
N TYR A 67 -5.03 -3.52 -6.59
CA TYR A 67 -4.54 -3.52 -7.96
C TYR A 67 -3.33 -4.45 -8.08
N ASN A 68 -3.43 -5.45 -8.95
CA ASN A 68 -2.35 -6.39 -9.27
C ASN A 68 -2.21 -6.61 -10.80
N ARG A 69 -2.85 -5.74 -11.58
CA ARG A 69 -2.80 -5.69 -13.05
C ARG A 69 -1.92 -4.53 -13.51
N TYR A 70 -1.78 -4.39 -14.83
CA TYR A 70 -1.05 -3.28 -15.47
C TYR A 70 0.41 -3.17 -15.04
N SER A 71 1.00 -4.29 -14.60
CA SER A 71 2.35 -4.33 -14.04
C SER A 71 2.57 -3.31 -12.92
N VAL A 72 1.52 -2.96 -12.16
CA VAL A 72 1.59 -2.01 -11.04
C VAL A 72 2.66 -2.40 -10.02
N ASN A 73 2.86 -3.70 -9.83
CA ASN A 73 3.89 -4.26 -8.98
C ASN A 73 5.32 -3.93 -9.46
N HIS A 74 5.51 -3.45 -10.68
CA HIS A 74 6.80 -3.04 -11.25
C HIS A 74 6.89 -1.52 -11.51
N GLU A 75 5.90 -0.74 -11.09
CA GLU A 75 5.96 0.71 -11.20
C GLU A 75 7.10 1.29 -10.36
N ALA A 76 7.71 2.37 -10.84
CA ALA A 76 8.89 2.97 -10.23
C ALA A 76 8.64 3.38 -8.76
N PHE A 77 7.45 3.88 -8.45
CA PHE A 77 7.09 4.31 -7.10
C PHE A 77 6.91 3.12 -6.14
N VAL A 78 6.46 1.96 -6.64
CA VAL A 78 6.36 0.73 -5.86
C VAL A 78 7.73 0.13 -5.60
N TRP A 79 8.65 0.18 -6.58
CA TRP A 79 10.04 -0.20 -6.34
C TRP A 79 10.73 0.69 -5.31
N ARG A 80 10.54 2.00 -5.40
CA ARG A 80 11.14 2.96 -4.47
C ARG A 80 10.80 2.66 -3.02
N ILE A 81 9.53 2.36 -2.71
CA ILE A 81 9.13 2.02 -1.35
C ILE A 81 9.67 0.66 -0.91
N ARG A 82 9.69 -0.36 -1.78
CA ARG A 82 10.27 -1.67 -1.46
C ARG A 82 11.76 -1.60 -1.13
N THR A 83 12.47 -0.67 -1.75
CA THR A 83 13.90 -0.44 -1.53
C THR A 83 14.21 0.59 -0.44
N GLU A 84 13.21 1.05 0.32
CA GLU A 84 13.43 2.01 1.40
C GLU A 84 14.40 1.41 2.44
N PRO A 85 15.53 2.07 2.76
CA PRO A 85 16.55 1.52 3.65
C PRO A 85 16.03 1.09 5.02
N GLY A 86 15.03 1.79 5.56
CA GLY A 86 14.40 1.41 6.82
C GLY A 86 13.70 0.05 6.74
N ILE A 87 13.00 -0.23 5.63
CA ILE A 87 12.32 -1.53 5.42
C ILE A 87 13.36 -2.64 5.28
N ILE A 88 14.37 -2.43 4.44
CA ILE A 88 15.48 -3.37 4.25
C ILE A 88 16.10 -3.69 5.61
N LYS A 89 16.41 -2.66 6.41
CA LYS A 89 17.04 -2.83 7.72
C LYS A 89 16.20 -3.65 8.70
N VAL A 90 14.88 -3.52 8.67
CA VAL A 90 13.97 -4.35 9.48
C VAL A 90 14.09 -5.82 9.07
N PHE A 91 14.04 -6.13 7.77
CA PHE A 91 14.17 -7.50 7.30
C PHE A 91 15.57 -8.09 7.53
N GLU A 92 16.63 -7.29 7.43
CA GLU A 92 17.99 -7.73 7.79
C GLU A 92 18.06 -8.22 9.24
N GLN A 93 17.39 -7.51 10.16
CA GLN A 93 17.38 -7.86 11.58
C GLN A 93 16.55 -9.12 11.86
N ILE A 94 15.46 -9.33 11.10
CA ILE A 94 14.63 -10.54 11.20
C ILE A 94 15.44 -11.77 10.76
N TRP A 95 16.09 -11.69 9.60
CA TRP A 95 16.74 -12.84 8.97
C TRP A 95 18.21 -13.01 9.36
N GLY A 96 18.84 -11.98 9.92
CA GLY A 96 20.26 -12.00 10.29
C GLY A 96 21.20 -11.95 9.09
N THR A 97 20.76 -11.41 7.95
CA THR A 97 21.54 -11.29 6.70
C THR A 97 21.13 -10.04 5.93
N ASP A 98 22.07 -9.45 5.18
CA ASP A 98 21.84 -8.36 4.21
C ASP A 98 21.62 -8.87 2.78
N ASP A 99 21.89 -10.14 2.52
CA ASP A 99 21.54 -10.84 1.28
C ASP A 99 20.03 -11.14 1.25
N LEU A 100 19.25 -10.12 0.88
CA LEU A 100 17.79 -10.15 0.84
C LEU A 100 17.28 -10.07 -0.59
N ILE A 101 16.20 -10.82 -0.88
CA ILE A 101 15.42 -10.70 -2.10
C ILE A 101 14.02 -10.19 -1.77
N ALA A 102 13.45 -9.36 -2.65
CA ALA A 102 12.10 -8.86 -2.52
C ALA A 102 11.13 -9.73 -3.32
N SER A 103 10.04 -10.16 -2.68
CA SER A 103 8.86 -10.65 -3.40
C SER A 103 8.08 -9.46 -3.98
N PHE A 104 7.45 -9.65 -5.14
CA PHE A 104 6.60 -8.62 -5.75
C PHE A 104 5.13 -8.95 -5.50
N ASP A 105 4.40 -7.96 -5.04
CA ASP A 105 2.95 -8.03 -4.87
C ASP A 105 2.31 -6.77 -5.49
N GLY A 106 0.98 -6.80 -5.59
CA GLY A 106 0.18 -5.66 -6.01
C GLY A 106 0.25 -4.47 -5.05
N MET A 107 -0.60 -3.49 -5.33
CA MET A 107 -0.78 -2.28 -4.55
C MET A 107 -2.23 -2.19 -4.08
N ASN A 108 -2.45 -1.68 -2.86
CA ASN A 108 -3.78 -1.29 -2.42
C ASN A 108 -3.92 0.25 -2.45
N VAL A 109 -4.90 0.75 -3.20
CA VAL A 109 -5.37 2.13 -3.12
C VAL A 109 -6.88 2.11 -2.96
N SER A 110 -7.32 2.23 -1.71
CA SER A 110 -8.73 2.20 -1.34
C SER A 110 -9.31 3.61 -1.25
N LEU A 111 -10.35 3.88 -2.02
CA LEU A 111 -11.20 5.04 -1.79
C LEU A 111 -12.18 4.73 -0.65
N PRO A 112 -12.53 5.70 0.20
CA PRO A 112 -13.60 5.51 1.19
C PRO A 112 -14.87 5.00 0.52
N VAL A 113 -15.60 4.10 1.18
CA VAL A 113 -16.91 3.63 0.73
C VAL A 113 -17.91 4.06 1.78
N ASN A 114 -18.74 5.04 1.44
CA ASN A 114 -19.91 5.49 2.21
C ASN A 114 -20.60 6.66 1.48
N ALA A 115 -21.88 6.87 1.77
CA ALA A 115 -22.68 7.93 1.14
C ALA A 115 -22.24 9.37 1.42
N LYS A 116 -21.47 9.61 2.51
CA LYS A 116 -21.13 10.97 2.96
C LYS A 116 -19.83 11.49 2.37
N THR A 117 -18.82 10.64 2.22
CA THR A 117 -17.43 11.03 1.90
C THR A 117 -16.76 10.11 0.88
N GLY A 118 -17.43 9.07 0.41
CA GLY A 118 -16.81 8.01 -0.39
C GLY A 118 -17.55 7.65 -1.68
N ARG A 119 -17.15 6.51 -2.22
CA ARG A 119 -17.83 5.77 -3.29
C ARG A 119 -19.24 5.39 -2.85
N THR A 120 -20.19 5.49 -3.78
CA THR A 120 -21.60 5.14 -3.57
C THR A 120 -22.08 4.07 -4.54
N ASP A 121 -21.23 3.62 -5.44
CA ASP A 121 -21.53 2.63 -6.48
C ASP A 121 -21.26 1.19 -6.03
N ILE A 122 -20.65 1.01 -4.85
CA ILE A 122 -20.39 -0.29 -4.23
C ILE A 122 -20.87 -0.31 -2.77
N GLU A 123 -21.22 -1.50 -2.29
CA GLU A 123 -21.65 -1.70 -0.90
C GLU A 123 -20.47 -1.70 0.08
N GLU A 124 -20.70 -1.18 1.27
CA GLU A 124 -19.75 -1.25 2.38
C GLU A 124 -19.46 -2.71 2.75
N THR A 125 -18.20 -3.03 3.00
CA THR A 125 -17.85 -4.38 3.45
C THR A 125 -18.14 -4.48 4.94
N THR A 126 -18.94 -5.47 5.34
CA THR A 126 -19.19 -5.72 6.77
C THR A 126 -17.90 -6.18 7.46
N PRO A 127 -17.64 -5.77 8.70
CA PRO A 127 -16.53 -6.31 9.49
C PRO A 127 -16.56 -7.84 9.50
N TRP A 128 -15.39 -8.47 9.50
CA TRP A 128 -15.29 -9.90 9.74
C TRP A 128 -15.81 -10.19 11.18
N PRO A 129 -16.55 -11.29 11.39
CA PRO A 129 -17.13 -11.62 12.69
C PRO A 129 -16.10 -11.76 13.83
#